data_AF-A0A7C3UUT5-F1
#
_entry.id   AF-A0A7C3UUT5-F1
#
_cell.length_a   1.000
_cell.length_b   1.000
_cell.length_c   1.000
_cell.angle_alpha   90.00
_cell.angle_beta   90.00
_cell.angle_gamma   90.00
#
_symmetry.space_group_name_H-M   'P 1'
#
loop_
_entity.id
_entity.type
_entity.pdbx_description
1 polymer ?
#
loop_
_entity_poly.entity_id
_entity_poly.type
_entity_poly.pdbx_seq_one_letter_code
_entity_poly.pdbx_strand_id
1 'polypeptide(L)'
;TYPSIKNLLIDEILPGKHITLRFHPTIMAGQGEAVLEVLEATRQERKKGFVLVVEGAIPTAENGMYGIIGEMDGAPVTMLSWFERLSRDALAIVALGTCATYGGIPAARPNPTGCKSVSHVLRDLSIPTPFIQIPGCPPHPDWFVGTVASILLNGLPKASDLDELARPKAFFSQTIHENCPRRAYYDERKFAKKFGDPGCLYELGCRGPVTHADCPLRLWNGRTNWCVGSGSTCIGCTCEGFLDAVSPLYVKLEEAQFPKEV
;
A
#
# COMPACT_ATOMS: atom_id res chain seq x y z
N THR A 1 19.01 -0.04 3.62
CA THR A 1 18.71 -1.29 2.90
C THR A 1 18.98 -1.06 1.43
N TYR A 2 19.39 -2.11 0.71
CA TYR A 2 19.68 -2.05 -0.72
C TYR A 2 18.73 -3.01 -1.46
N PRO A 3 18.09 -2.60 -2.56
CA PRO A 3 18.11 -1.23 -3.11
C PRO A 3 17.34 -0.26 -2.20
N SER A 4 17.67 1.03 -2.30
CA SER A 4 17.04 2.12 -1.53
C SER A 4 16.21 3.03 -2.44
N ILE A 5 15.51 4.02 -1.88
CA ILE A 5 14.79 5.01 -2.69
C ILE A 5 15.73 5.83 -3.60
N LYS A 6 16.98 6.06 -3.18
CA LYS A 6 18.01 6.71 -4.02
C LYS A 6 18.26 5.91 -5.30
N ASN A 7 18.28 4.58 -5.18
CA ASN A 7 18.41 3.68 -6.32
C ASN A 7 17.20 3.71 -7.25
N LEU A 8 16.03 4.09 -6.75
CA LEU A 8 14.85 4.22 -7.59
C LEU A 8 14.82 5.55 -8.35
N LEU A 9 15.37 6.61 -7.74
CA LEU A 9 15.28 7.98 -8.25
C LEU A 9 16.49 8.43 -9.09
N ILE A 10 17.69 8.00 -8.73
CA ILE A 10 18.95 8.58 -9.24
C ILE A 10 19.91 7.51 -9.75
N ASP A 11 20.05 6.41 -9.02
CA ASP A 11 21.03 5.35 -9.33
C ASP A 11 20.36 4.13 -9.98
N GLU A 12 21.16 3.07 -10.19
CA GLU A 12 20.67 1.76 -10.61
C GLU A 12 20.00 1.02 -9.45
N ILE A 13 18.83 0.42 -9.72
CA ILE A 13 18.16 -0.51 -8.79
C ILE A 13 18.87 -1.86 -8.79
N LEU A 14 19.29 -2.29 -9.98
CA LEU A 14 20.08 -3.50 -10.21
C LEU A 14 21.18 -3.14 -11.21
N PRO A 15 22.36 -3.80 -11.19
CA PRO A 15 23.42 -3.53 -12.14
C PRO A 15 22.91 -3.49 -13.59
N GLY A 16 23.08 -2.34 -14.25
CA GLY A 16 22.64 -2.06 -15.62
C GLY A 16 21.13 -1.84 -15.80
N LYS A 17 20.33 -1.76 -14.72
CA LYS A 17 18.87 -1.52 -14.79
C LYS A 17 18.47 -0.27 -14.02
N HIS A 18 18.02 0.72 -14.78
CA HIS A 18 17.44 1.97 -14.32
C HIS A 18 15.92 1.93 -14.42
N ILE A 19 15.24 2.72 -13.58
CA ILE A 19 13.82 3.03 -13.77
C ILE A 19 13.69 4.44 -14.31
N THR A 20 12.85 4.59 -15.34
CA THR A 20 12.41 5.90 -15.79
C THR A 20 11.07 6.22 -15.16
N LEU A 21 11.06 7.12 -14.17
CA LEU A 21 9.83 7.74 -13.67
C LEU A 21 9.32 8.74 -14.70
N ARG A 22 8.49 8.28 -15.64
CA ARG A 22 7.95 9.09 -16.74
C ARG A 22 7.03 10.21 -16.24
N PHE A 23 6.29 9.94 -15.17
CA PHE A 23 5.38 10.88 -14.53
C PHE A 23 5.38 10.64 -13.02
N HIS A 24 5.59 11.71 -12.25
CA HIS A 24 5.42 11.70 -10.79
C HIS A 24 5.19 13.14 -10.33
N PRO A 25 3.96 13.53 -9.94
CA PRO A 25 3.57 14.94 -9.79
C PRO A 25 4.36 15.67 -8.70
N THR A 26 4.86 14.96 -7.69
CA THR A 26 5.61 15.54 -6.57
C THR A 26 7.06 15.94 -6.90
N ILE A 27 7.73 15.24 -7.81
CA ILE A 27 9.20 15.37 -8.00
C ILE A 27 9.62 15.61 -9.45
N MET A 28 8.71 15.50 -10.41
CA MET A 28 9.04 15.77 -11.81
C MET A 28 9.30 17.26 -12.04
N ALA A 29 10.16 17.57 -13.02
CA ALA A 29 10.49 18.96 -13.33
C ALA A 29 9.40 19.70 -14.10
N GLY A 30 8.59 18.98 -14.89
CA GLY A 30 7.49 19.55 -15.67
C GLY A 30 6.24 19.81 -14.83
N GLN A 31 5.32 20.60 -15.38
CA GLN A 31 4.03 20.93 -14.74
C GLN A 31 2.94 21.23 -15.78
N GLY A 32 1.68 21.28 -15.32
CA GLY A 32 0.53 21.64 -16.14
C GLY A 32 0.15 20.59 -17.18
N GLU A 33 -0.51 21.02 -18.25
CA GLU A 33 -1.00 20.15 -19.31
C GLU A 33 0.12 19.35 -20.02
N ALA A 34 1.29 19.97 -20.21
CA ALA A 34 2.44 19.33 -20.85
C ALA A 34 2.87 18.01 -20.19
N VAL A 35 2.68 17.85 -18.87
CA VAL A 35 3.01 16.59 -18.19
C VAL A 35 1.92 15.53 -18.32
N LEU A 36 0.68 15.96 -18.56
CA LEU A 36 -0.44 15.07 -18.83
C LEU A 36 -0.37 14.53 -20.26
N GLU A 37 0.13 15.32 -21.21
CA GLU A 37 0.46 14.84 -22.56
C GLU A 37 1.49 13.71 -22.53
N VAL A 38 2.45 13.74 -21.59
CA VAL A 38 3.43 12.65 -21.41
C VAL A 38 2.77 11.36 -20.93
N LEU A 39 1.72 11.44 -20.09
CA LEU A 39 0.93 10.26 -19.71
C LEU A 39 0.19 9.68 -20.91
N GLU A 40 -0.46 10.54 -21.71
CA GLU A 40 -1.18 10.11 -22.90
C GLU A 40 -0.24 9.50 -23.96
N ALA A 41 0.88 10.15 -24.24
CA ALA A 41 1.90 9.64 -25.15
C ALA A 41 2.47 8.29 -24.66
N THR A 42 2.72 8.15 -23.34
CA THR A 42 3.17 6.87 -22.77
C THR A 42 2.13 5.78 -22.97
N ARG A 43 0.84 6.08 -22.79
CA ARG A 43 -0.24 5.12 -23.03
C ARG A 43 -0.28 4.65 -24.49
N GLN A 44 -0.13 5.57 -25.45
CA GLN A 44 -0.21 5.30 -26.88
C GLN A 44 1.04 4.59 -27.42
N GLU A 45 2.24 5.04 -27.05
CA GLU A 45 3.51 4.57 -27.60
C GLU A 45 4.10 3.35 -26.87
N ARG A 46 3.74 3.15 -25.60
CA ARG A 46 4.31 2.12 -24.71
C ARG A 46 3.23 1.16 -24.19
N LYS A 47 2.23 0.85 -25.01
CA LYS A 47 1.18 -0.11 -24.63
C LYS A 47 1.79 -1.43 -24.13
N LYS A 48 1.38 -1.85 -22.94
CA LYS A 48 1.91 -2.99 -22.18
C LYS A 48 3.41 -2.93 -21.88
N GLY A 49 4.01 -1.74 -21.96
CA GLY A 49 5.42 -1.47 -21.71
C GLY A 49 5.70 -0.62 -20.46
N PHE A 50 4.68 -0.35 -19.63
CA PHE A 50 4.84 0.42 -18.39
C PHE A 50 4.08 -0.22 -17.21
N VAL A 51 4.57 0.02 -16.00
CA VAL A 51 3.87 -0.30 -14.75
C VAL A 51 3.21 0.98 -14.24
N LEU A 52 1.92 0.90 -13.91
CA LEU A 52 1.18 1.99 -13.30
C LEU A 52 1.25 1.87 -11.78
N VAL A 53 1.87 2.82 -11.10
CA VAL A 53 1.83 2.90 -9.63
C VAL A 53 0.68 3.84 -9.25
N VAL A 54 -0.23 3.37 -8.39
CA VAL A 54 -1.35 4.16 -7.88
C VAL A 54 -1.16 4.39 -6.40
N GLU A 55 -1.09 5.66 -6.00
CA GLU A 55 -1.10 6.11 -4.62
C GLU A 55 -2.43 6.80 -4.32
N GLY A 56 -3.05 6.45 -3.20
CA GLY A 56 -4.37 6.98 -2.81
C GLY A 56 -5.55 6.13 -3.28
N ALA A 57 -6.68 6.30 -2.61
CA ALA A 57 -7.95 5.70 -3.02
C ALA A 57 -8.54 6.50 -4.18
N ILE A 58 -9.28 5.84 -5.07
CA ILE A 58 -9.85 6.47 -6.26
C ILE A 58 -11.27 6.97 -5.91
N PRO A 59 -11.52 8.29 -5.88
CA PRO A 59 -12.87 8.82 -5.66
C PRO A 59 -13.73 8.53 -6.89
N THR A 60 -14.93 7.95 -6.69
CA THR A 60 -15.85 7.66 -7.80
C THR A 60 -17.16 8.43 -7.72
N ALA A 61 -17.47 9.11 -6.62
CA ALA A 61 -18.64 9.98 -6.54
C ALA A 61 -18.49 11.19 -7.46
N GLU A 62 -19.62 11.74 -7.92
CA GLU A 62 -19.66 12.89 -8.84
C GLU A 62 -18.72 12.71 -10.04
N ASN A 63 -18.72 11.51 -10.65
CA ASN A 63 -17.84 11.16 -11.77
C ASN A 63 -16.33 11.39 -11.50
N GLY A 64 -15.92 11.23 -10.24
CA GLY A 64 -14.53 11.36 -9.80
C GLY A 64 -14.06 12.78 -9.52
N MET A 65 -14.96 13.77 -9.46
CA MET A 65 -14.62 15.18 -9.26
C MET A 65 -13.91 15.50 -7.94
N TYR A 66 -14.02 14.62 -6.94
CA TYR A 66 -13.25 14.74 -5.69
C TYR A 66 -11.76 14.42 -5.81
N GLY A 67 -11.32 13.93 -6.98
CA GLY A 67 -9.91 13.60 -7.25
C GLY A 67 -9.46 14.19 -8.57
N ILE A 68 -9.51 15.51 -8.75
CA ILE A 68 -8.94 16.17 -9.94
C ILE A 68 -7.41 16.18 -9.82
N ILE A 69 -6.73 15.65 -10.84
CA ILE A 69 -5.25 15.56 -10.86
C ILE A 69 -4.60 16.45 -11.93
N GLY A 70 -5.40 17.25 -12.62
CA GLY A 70 -4.93 18.27 -13.54
C GLY A 70 -6.05 18.80 -14.45
N GLU A 71 -5.65 19.44 -15.54
CA GLU A 71 -6.54 20.04 -16.53
C GLU A 71 -5.97 19.76 -17.94
N MET A 72 -6.84 19.42 -18.89
CA MET A 72 -6.51 19.29 -20.31
C MET A 72 -7.59 19.99 -21.15
N ASP A 73 -7.19 20.74 -22.16
CA ASP A 73 -8.11 21.50 -23.04
C ASP A 73 -9.10 22.38 -22.26
N GLY A 74 -8.68 22.96 -21.13
CA GLY A 74 -9.53 23.77 -20.26
C GLY A 74 -10.54 22.99 -19.41
N ALA A 75 -10.46 21.65 -19.40
CA ALA A 75 -11.37 20.77 -18.65
C ALA A 75 -10.63 19.98 -17.55
N PRO A 76 -11.23 19.81 -16.36
CA PRO A 76 -10.61 19.05 -15.28
C PRO A 76 -10.50 17.57 -15.66
N VAL A 77 -9.35 16.96 -15.35
CA VAL A 77 -9.13 15.51 -15.50
C VAL A 77 -9.04 14.83 -14.15
N THR A 78 -9.88 13.82 -13.95
CA THR A 78 -10.01 13.11 -12.68
C THR A 78 -9.02 11.95 -12.59
N MET A 79 -8.68 11.56 -11.36
CA MET A 79 -7.90 10.36 -11.06
C MET A 79 -8.61 9.13 -11.61
N LEU A 80 -9.94 9.08 -11.52
CA LEU A 80 -10.76 7.99 -12.08
C LEU A 80 -10.58 7.88 -13.60
N SER A 81 -10.65 8.99 -14.34
CA SER A 81 -10.52 8.97 -15.80
C SER A 81 -9.12 8.58 -16.25
N TRP A 82 -8.08 9.10 -15.59
CA TRP A 82 -6.69 8.71 -15.85
C TRP A 82 -6.41 7.26 -15.47
N PHE A 83 -6.93 6.81 -14.33
CA PHE A 83 -6.80 5.43 -13.90
C PHE A 83 -7.41 4.49 -14.93
N GLU A 84 -8.63 4.75 -15.40
CA GLU A 84 -9.27 3.94 -16.45
C GLU A 84 -8.41 3.87 -17.71
N ARG A 85 -7.94 5.02 -18.23
CA ARG A 85 -7.15 5.07 -19.47
C ARG A 85 -5.83 4.31 -19.34
N LEU A 86 -5.07 4.58 -18.28
CA LEU A 86 -3.73 4.00 -18.08
C LEU A 86 -3.80 2.53 -17.70
N SER A 87 -4.76 2.13 -16.87
CA SER A 87 -4.90 0.73 -16.42
C SER A 87 -5.16 -0.24 -17.56
N ARG A 88 -5.92 0.15 -18.60
CA ARG A 88 -6.19 -0.71 -19.77
C ARG A 88 -4.91 -1.06 -20.55
N ASP A 89 -3.97 -0.12 -20.63
CA ASP A 89 -2.76 -0.25 -21.43
C ASP A 89 -1.51 -0.56 -20.60
N ALA A 90 -1.57 -0.52 -19.26
CA ALA A 90 -0.46 -0.90 -18.39
C ALA A 90 -0.13 -2.40 -18.48
N LEU A 91 1.16 -2.74 -18.32
CA LEU A 91 1.65 -4.11 -18.15
C LEU A 91 1.10 -4.73 -16.86
N ALA A 92 1.21 -3.98 -15.77
CA ALA A 92 0.70 -4.31 -14.44
C ALA A 92 0.47 -3.03 -13.63
N ILE A 93 -0.26 -3.15 -12.54
CA ILE A 93 -0.57 -2.06 -11.62
C ILE A 93 0.02 -2.37 -10.26
N VAL A 94 0.67 -1.40 -9.61
CA VAL A 94 1.08 -1.49 -8.22
C VAL A 94 0.19 -0.54 -7.42
N ALA A 95 -0.72 -1.12 -6.62
CA ALA A 95 -1.51 -0.36 -5.65
C ALA A 95 -0.65 -0.12 -4.41
N LEU A 96 -0.16 1.10 -4.24
CA LEU A 96 0.79 1.48 -3.20
C LEU A 96 0.08 2.24 -2.09
N GLY A 97 0.11 1.68 -0.88
CA GLY A 97 -0.57 2.24 0.29
C GLY A 97 -1.97 1.68 0.48
N THR A 98 -2.38 1.62 1.74
CA THR A 98 -3.68 1.07 2.15
C THR A 98 -4.87 1.74 1.47
N CYS A 99 -4.74 3.02 1.14
CA CYS A 99 -5.75 3.75 0.38
C CYS A 99 -5.92 3.14 -1.03
N ALA A 100 -4.84 2.86 -1.74
CA ALA A 100 -4.91 2.26 -3.07
C ALA A 100 -5.33 0.78 -3.03
N THR A 101 -4.89 0.03 -2.02
CA THR A 101 -5.17 -1.41 -1.93
C THR A 101 -6.58 -1.71 -1.43
N TYR A 102 -7.07 -0.98 -0.43
CA TYR A 102 -8.32 -1.30 0.29
C TYR A 102 -9.27 -0.11 0.42
N GLY A 103 -8.95 1.05 -0.16
CA GLY A 103 -9.68 2.30 0.02
C GLY A 103 -9.20 3.10 1.24
N GLY A 104 -8.80 2.42 2.32
CA GLY A 104 -8.16 3.04 3.48
C GLY A 104 -9.04 4.08 4.19
N ILE A 105 -8.40 5.07 4.82
CA ILE A 105 -9.10 6.15 5.53
C ILE A 105 -10.11 6.90 4.63
N PRO A 106 -9.80 7.27 3.37
CA PRO A 106 -10.77 7.94 2.51
C PRO A 106 -12.04 7.12 2.22
N ALA A 107 -11.95 5.78 2.25
CA ALA A 107 -13.10 4.89 2.03
C ALA A 107 -13.77 4.44 3.34
N ALA A 108 -13.24 4.82 4.50
CA ALA A 108 -13.86 4.56 5.79
C ALA A 108 -15.18 5.34 5.92
N ARG A 109 -16.07 4.87 6.80
CA ARG A 109 -17.34 5.55 7.05
C ARG A 109 -17.10 7.02 7.46
N PRO A 110 -17.84 8.00 6.88
CA PRO A 110 -19.03 7.82 6.03
C PRO A 110 -18.78 7.74 4.50
N ASN A 111 -17.53 7.81 4.02
CA ASN A 111 -17.15 7.76 2.60
C ASN A 111 -18.00 8.64 1.63
N PRO A 112 -18.08 9.97 1.85
CA PRO A 112 -18.91 10.86 1.03
C PRO A 112 -18.39 11.01 -0.41
N THR A 113 -17.10 10.76 -0.65
CA THR A 113 -16.47 10.88 -1.97
C THR A 113 -16.51 9.60 -2.79
N GLY A 114 -17.11 8.53 -2.24
CA GLY A 114 -17.18 7.23 -2.90
C GLY A 114 -15.81 6.66 -3.24
N CYS A 115 -14.82 6.84 -2.36
CA CYS A 115 -13.48 6.29 -2.55
C CYS A 115 -13.52 4.77 -2.62
N LYS A 116 -12.80 4.21 -3.60
CA LYS A 116 -12.63 2.77 -3.81
C LYS A 116 -11.15 2.43 -3.98
N SER A 117 -10.81 1.16 -3.72
CA SER A 117 -9.50 0.61 -4.03
C SER A 117 -9.30 0.43 -5.53
N VAL A 118 -8.04 0.29 -5.95
CA VAL A 118 -7.65 -0.11 -7.31
C VAL A 118 -8.39 -1.39 -7.73
N SER A 119 -8.39 -2.41 -6.89
CA SER A 119 -9.02 -3.70 -7.18
C SER A 119 -10.53 -3.61 -7.39
N HIS A 120 -11.23 -2.74 -6.63
CA HIS A 120 -12.65 -2.48 -6.84
C HIS A 120 -12.91 -1.73 -8.14
N VAL A 121 -12.16 -0.68 -8.45
CA VAL A 121 -12.37 0.10 -9.69
C VAL A 121 -12.04 -0.74 -10.94
N LEU A 122 -11.00 -1.58 -10.92
CA LEU A 122 -10.72 -2.51 -12.02
C LEU A 122 -11.88 -3.47 -12.27
N ARG A 123 -12.49 -3.99 -11.20
CA ARG A 123 -13.65 -4.90 -11.28
C ARG A 123 -14.87 -4.17 -11.86
N ASP A 124 -15.18 -2.99 -11.35
CA ASP A 124 -16.31 -2.17 -11.82
C ASP A 124 -16.19 -1.84 -13.31
N LEU A 125 -14.97 -1.54 -13.78
CA LEU A 125 -14.68 -1.20 -15.18
C LEU A 125 -14.36 -2.41 -16.07
N SER A 126 -14.41 -3.63 -15.52
CA SER A 126 -14.04 -4.89 -16.19
C SER A 126 -12.66 -4.85 -16.87
N ILE A 127 -11.66 -4.28 -16.19
CA ILE A 127 -10.29 -4.16 -16.68
C ILE A 127 -9.45 -5.34 -16.17
N PRO A 128 -8.91 -6.20 -17.05
CA PRO A 128 -8.25 -7.45 -16.65
C PRO A 128 -6.76 -7.29 -16.29
N THR A 129 -6.25 -6.07 -16.21
CA THR A 129 -4.83 -5.80 -15.97
C THR A 129 -4.42 -6.33 -14.59
N PRO A 130 -3.33 -7.13 -14.50
CA PRO A 130 -2.89 -7.69 -13.24
C PRO A 130 -2.42 -6.58 -12.29
N PHE A 131 -2.67 -6.76 -10.99
CA PHE A 131 -2.26 -5.81 -9.96
C PHE A 131 -1.55 -6.49 -8.79
N ILE A 132 -0.71 -5.73 -8.11
CA ILE A 132 0.04 -6.12 -6.92
C ILE A 132 -0.30 -5.11 -5.82
N GLN A 133 -0.64 -5.60 -4.62
CA GLN A 133 -1.01 -4.75 -3.50
C GLN A 133 0.13 -4.63 -2.51
N ILE A 134 0.54 -3.40 -2.22
CA ILE A 134 1.57 -3.09 -1.23
C ILE A 134 0.93 -2.16 -0.18
N PRO A 135 0.16 -2.72 0.78
CA PRO A 135 -0.52 -1.92 1.77
C PRO A 135 0.43 -1.36 2.82
N GLY A 136 -0.13 -0.55 3.71
CA GLY A 136 0.56 0.19 4.76
C GLY A 136 0.13 1.66 4.72
N CYS A 137 0.07 2.30 5.89
CA CYS A 137 -0.27 3.71 6.01
C CYS A 137 0.80 4.44 6.83
N PRO A 138 1.98 4.72 6.25
CA PRO A 138 2.42 4.38 4.88
C PRO A 138 2.98 2.95 4.74
N PRO A 139 3.23 2.45 3.52
CA PRO A 139 4.04 1.25 3.27
C PRO A 139 5.51 1.46 3.63
N HIS A 140 6.20 0.39 4.04
CA HIS A 140 7.64 0.46 4.23
C HIS A 140 8.34 0.61 2.87
N PRO A 141 9.36 1.48 2.71
CA PRO A 141 10.02 1.71 1.42
C PRO A 141 10.60 0.42 0.82
N ASP A 142 11.18 -0.45 1.65
CA ASP A 142 11.70 -1.76 1.19
C ASP A 142 10.62 -2.68 0.60
N TRP A 143 9.35 -2.57 1.01
CA TRP A 143 8.28 -3.38 0.43
C TRP A 143 8.04 -2.98 -1.02
N PHE A 144 8.02 -1.67 -1.30
CA PHE A 144 7.89 -1.13 -2.65
C PHE A 144 9.14 -1.43 -3.49
N VAL A 145 10.31 -1.01 -3.02
CA VAL A 145 11.58 -1.18 -3.75
C VAL A 145 11.90 -2.65 -3.97
N GLY A 146 11.66 -3.51 -2.98
CA GLY A 146 11.85 -4.96 -3.09
C GLY A 146 10.89 -5.60 -4.10
N THR A 147 9.64 -5.15 -4.15
CA THR A 147 8.67 -5.62 -5.17
C THR A 147 9.12 -5.21 -6.57
N VAL A 148 9.52 -3.95 -6.74
CA VAL A 148 10.02 -3.41 -8.01
C VAL A 148 11.28 -4.15 -8.47
N ALA A 149 12.24 -4.37 -7.57
CA ALA A 149 13.45 -5.14 -7.87
C ALA A 149 13.13 -6.59 -8.27
N SER A 150 12.17 -7.23 -7.58
CA SER A 150 11.71 -8.57 -7.95
C SER A 150 11.10 -8.60 -9.35
N ILE A 151 10.29 -7.60 -9.71
CA ILE A 151 9.72 -7.48 -11.06
C ILE A 151 10.81 -7.33 -12.12
N LEU A 152 11.82 -6.51 -11.86
CA LEU A 152 12.94 -6.31 -12.77
C LEU A 152 13.82 -7.56 -12.94
N LEU A 153 13.95 -8.39 -11.90
CA LEU A 153 14.75 -9.62 -11.94
C LEU A 153 14.00 -10.79 -12.56
N ASN A 154 12.75 -10.99 -12.14
CA ASN A 154 12.02 -12.24 -12.35
C ASN A 154 10.81 -12.08 -13.27
N GLY A 155 10.47 -10.85 -13.66
CA GLY A 155 9.20 -10.52 -14.30
C GLY A 155 8.06 -10.39 -13.28
N LEU A 156 6.82 -10.31 -13.76
CA LEU A 156 5.65 -10.17 -12.89
C LEU A 156 5.54 -11.37 -11.93
N PRO A 157 5.12 -11.15 -10.66
CA PRO A 157 4.99 -12.22 -9.68
C PRO A 157 3.96 -13.25 -10.12
N LYS A 158 4.23 -14.51 -9.80
CA LYS A 158 3.29 -15.62 -9.98
C LYS A 158 2.28 -15.65 -8.83
N ALA A 159 1.17 -16.36 -9.01
CA ALA A 159 0.19 -16.57 -7.94
C ALA A 159 0.82 -17.23 -6.68
N SER A 160 1.88 -18.03 -6.83
CA SER A 160 2.62 -18.60 -5.70
C SER A 160 3.29 -17.54 -4.82
N ASP A 161 3.68 -16.41 -5.40
CA ASP A 161 4.49 -15.37 -4.78
C ASP A 161 3.62 -14.34 -4.02
N LEU A 162 2.32 -14.34 -4.32
CA LEU A 162 1.31 -13.47 -3.71
C LEU A 162 0.40 -14.25 -2.77
N ASP A 163 -0.12 -13.59 -1.74
CA ASP A 163 -1.21 -14.11 -0.93
C ASP A 163 -2.58 -13.87 -1.60
N GLU A 164 -3.65 -14.29 -0.92
CA GLU A 164 -5.03 -14.19 -1.42
C GLU A 164 -5.49 -12.75 -1.66
N LEU A 165 -4.82 -11.77 -1.02
CA LEU A 165 -5.06 -10.34 -1.20
C LEU A 165 -4.07 -9.74 -2.21
N ALA A 166 -3.43 -10.55 -3.06
CA ALA A 166 -2.44 -10.10 -4.06
C ALA A 166 -1.26 -9.32 -3.46
N ARG A 167 -0.87 -9.59 -2.21
CA ARG A 167 0.29 -8.99 -1.56
C ARG A 167 1.51 -9.92 -1.66
N PRO A 168 2.74 -9.40 -1.84
CA PRO A 168 3.95 -10.23 -1.85
C PRO A 168 4.15 -10.98 -0.52
N LYS A 169 4.14 -12.32 -0.56
CA LYS A 169 4.36 -13.17 0.63
C LYS A 169 5.71 -12.93 1.31
N ALA A 170 6.70 -12.43 0.56
CA ALA A 170 8.00 -12.04 1.08
C ALA A 170 7.90 -10.99 2.22
N PHE A 171 6.84 -10.18 2.27
CA PHE A 171 6.67 -9.12 3.27
C PHE A 171 5.43 -9.32 4.15
N PHE A 172 4.42 -10.01 3.65
CA PHE A 172 3.09 -10.09 4.27
C PHE A 172 2.64 -11.52 4.64
N SER A 173 3.55 -12.52 4.64
CA SER A 173 3.19 -13.91 4.96
C SER A 173 2.85 -14.14 6.43
N GLN A 174 3.52 -13.44 7.34
CA GLN A 174 3.39 -13.64 8.78
C GLN A 174 2.72 -12.46 9.46
N THR A 175 2.02 -12.72 10.56
CA THR A 175 1.50 -11.66 11.42
C THR A 175 2.62 -10.98 12.19
N ILE A 176 2.40 -9.73 12.59
CA ILE A 176 3.30 -9.00 13.49
C ILE A 176 3.49 -9.76 14.81
N HIS A 177 2.43 -10.41 15.29
CA HIS A 177 2.46 -11.11 16.58
C HIS A 177 3.36 -12.36 16.57
N GLU A 178 3.42 -13.08 15.45
CA GLU A 178 4.33 -14.24 15.30
C GLU A 178 5.78 -13.89 15.59
N ASN A 179 6.23 -12.70 15.17
CA ASN A 179 7.60 -12.24 15.32
C ASN A 179 7.77 -11.17 16.41
N CYS A 180 6.75 -10.95 17.25
CA CYS A 180 6.78 -9.87 18.24
C CYS A 180 7.74 -10.21 19.40
N PRO A 181 8.72 -9.36 19.73
CA PRO A 181 9.58 -9.56 20.90
C PRO A 181 8.80 -9.57 22.24
N ARG A 182 7.59 -9.01 22.26
CA ARG A 182 6.68 -9.03 23.42
C ARG A 182 5.78 -10.28 23.47
N ARG A 183 6.00 -11.29 22.60
CA ARG A 183 5.20 -12.53 22.51
C ARG A 183 5.20 -13.30 23.83
N ALA A 184 6.36 -13.50 24.47
CA ALA A 184 6.43 -14.19 25.76
C ALA A 184 5.55 -13.52 26.84
N TYR A 185 5.47 -12.19 26.86
CA TYR A 185 4.56 -11.48 27.76
C TYR A 185 3.09 -11.75 27.45
N TYR A 186 2.72 -11.92 26.18
CA TYR A 186 1.36 -12.30 25.80
C TYR A 186 1.03 -13.72 26.29
N ASP A 187 1.92 -14.67 26.06
CA ASP A 187 1.73 -16.08 26.43
C ASP A 187 1.63 -16.26 27.96
N GLU A 188 2.40 -15.48 28.72
CA GLU A 188 2.33 -15.44 30.20
C GLU A 188 1.22 -14.55 30.76
N ARG A 189 0.38 -13.95 29.90
CA ARG A 189 -0.70 -13.01 30.29
C ARG A 189 -0.21 -11.77 31.07
N LYS A 190 1.01 -11.32 30.80
CA LYS A 190 1.63 -10.11 31.36
C LYS A 190 1.35 -8.91 30.45
N PHE A 191 0.18 -8.29 30.64
CA PHE A 191 -0.26 -7.15 29.83
C PHE A 191 0.12 -5.81 30.44
N ALA A 192 0.59 -4.89 29.59
CA ALA A 192 0.82 -3.49 29.94
C ALA A 192 -0.51 -2.80 30.28
N LYS A 193 -0.52 -1.93 31.30
CA LYS A 193 -1.74 -1.22 31.73
C LYS A 193 -1.79 0.22 31.22
N LYS A 194 -0.65 0.78 30.85
CA LYS A 194 -0.51 2.07 30.16
C LYS A 194 0.65 2.03 29.17
N PHE A 195 0.66 2.98 28.23
CA PHE A 195 1.78 3.13 27.30
C PHE A 195 3.08 3.40 28.06
N GLY A 196 4.16 2.75 27.63
CA GLY A 196 5.47 2.79 28.29
C GLY A 196 5.72 1.68 29.32
N ASP A 197 4.68 0.98 29.78
CA ASP A 197 4.88 -0.18 30.67
C ASP A 197 5.61 -1.34 29.96
N PRO A 198 6.38 -2.14 30.72
CA PRO A 198 6.79 -3.46 30.24
C PRO A 198 5.55 -4.35 30.04
N GLY A 199 5.66 -5.37 29.20
CA GLY A 199 4.56 -6.31 28.94
C GLY A 199 3.93 -6.19 27.55
N CYS A 200 2.95 -7.04 27.25
CA CYS A 200 2.27 -7.04 25.96
C CYS A 200 1.22 -5.92 25.88
N LEU A 201 1.16 -5.22 24.73
CA LEU A 201 0.24 -4.09 24.49
C LEU A 201 -1.15 -4.54 23.99
N TYR A 202 -1.48 -5.82 24.10
CA TYR A 202 -2.74 -6.37 23.60
C TYR A 202 -3.98 -5.74 24.24
N GLU A 203 -3.99 -5.58 25.57
CA GLU A 203 -5.10 -4.93 26.28
C GLU A 203 -5.24 -3.43 25.95
N LEU A 204 -4.17 -2.80 25.46
CA LEU A 204 -4.17 -1.42 24.98
C LEU A 204 -4.62 -1.28 23.51
N GLY A 205 -4.98 -2.40 22.86
CA GLY A 205 -5.55 -2.41 21.51
C GLY A 205 -4.57 -2.81 20.40
N CYS A 206 -3.43 -3.42 20.71
CA CYS A 206 -2.49 -3.87 19.68
C CYS A 206 -3.14 -4.86 18.68
N ARG A 207 -3.17 -4.48 17.41
CA ARG A 207 -3.67 -5.27 16.26
C ARG A 207 -2.62 -6.22 15.68
N GLY A 208 -1.46 -6.35 16.33
CA GLY A 208 -0.39 -7.23 15.90
C GLY A 208 -0.83 -8.67 15.56
N PRO A 209 -1.76 -9.29 16.31
CA PRO A 209 -2.24 -10.65 16.01
C PRO A 209 -3.00 -10.82 14.68
N VAL A 210 -3.53 -9.74 14.12
CA VAL A 210 -4.35 -9.79 12.88
C VAL A 210 -3.70 -9.03 11.72
N THR A 211 -2.50 -8.48 11.96
CA THR A 211 -1.80 -7.61 11.02
C THR A 211 -0.64 -8.35 10.40
N HIS A 212 -0.74 -8.59 9.09
CA HIS A 212 0.34 -9.18 8.31
C HIS A 212 1.34 -8.10 7.89
N ALA A 213 2.56 -8.19 8.41
CA ALA A 213 3.71 -7.35 8.04
C ALA A 213 4.97 -7.79 8.80
N ASP A 214 6.13 -7.65 8.17
CA ASP A 214 7.44 -7.96 8.77
C ASP A 214 8.06 -6.80 9.59
N CYS A 215 7.27 -5.80 9.99
CA CYS A 215 7.66 -4.67 10.84
C CYS A 215 8.57 -5.03 12.04
N PRO A 216 8.29 -6.07 12.85
CA PRO A 216 9.18 -6.45 13.97
C PRO A 216 10.58 -6.89 13.53
N LEU A 217 10.73 -7.39 12.30
CA LEU A 217 11.98 -7.93 11.78
C LEU A 217 12.82 -6.84 11.10
N ARG A 218 12.19 -6.04 10.22
CA ARG A 218 12.91 -5.01 9.46
C ARG A 218 12.98 -3.66 10.14
N LEU A 219 12.08 -3.40 11.09
CA LEU A 219 11.91 -2.10 11.75
C LEU A 219 11.59 -0.98 10.73
N TRP A 220 11.70 0.28 11.14
CA TRP A 220 11.37 1.47 10.37
C TRP A 220 12.48 2.51 10.48
N ASN A 221 12.53 3.43 9.51
CA ASN A 221 13.43 4.60 9.51
C ASN A 221 14.90 4.26 9.76
N GLY A 222 15.51 3.50 8.83
CA GLY A 222 16.91 3.08 8.98
C GLY A 222 17.10 1.98 10.04
N ARG A 223 16.04 1.19 10.27
CA ARG A 223 15.96 0.16 11.30
C ARG A 223 16.09 0.69 12.74
N THR A 224 15.69 1.94 12.96
CA THR A 224 15.84 2.61 14.25
C THR A 224 14.80 2.13 15.26
N ASN A 225 13.54 2.02 14.83
CA ASN A 225 12.44 1.61 15.72
C ASN A 225 11.26 1.09 14.90
N TRP A 226 10.15 0.73 15.55
CA TRP A 226 8.89 0.33 14.92
C TRP A 226 7.75 0.57 15.90
N CYS A 227 6.49 0.47 15.46
CA CYS A 227 5.32 0.88 16.25
C CYS A 227 5.28 0.26 17.66
N VAL A 228 5.41 -1.06 17.77
CA VAL A 228 5.37 -1.77 19.06
C VAL A 228 6.69 -1.64 19.83
N GLY A 229 7.81 -1.48 19.12
CA GLY A 229 9.11 -1.22 19.73
C GLY A 229 9.18 0.12 20.45
N SER A 230 8.50 1.14 19.93
CA SER A 230 8.39 2.46 20.58
C SER A 230 7.41 2.48 21.75
N GLY A 231 6.79 1.35 22.09
CA GLY A 231 5.80 1.25 23.15
C GLY A 231 4.39 1.67 22.73
N SER A 232 4.14 1.90 21.44
CA SER A 232 2.81 2.17 20.88
C SER A 232 2.17 0.89 20.34
N THR A 233 0.85 0.87 20.16
CA THR A 233 0.16 -0.29 19.59
C THR A 233 0.38 -0.40 18.09
N CYS A 234 0.39 -1.64 17.57
CA CYS A 234 0.13 -1.83 16.15
C CYS A 234 -1.35 -1.47 15.89
N ILE A 235 -1.60 -0.62 14.89
CA ILE A 235 -2.95 -0.18 14.52
C ILE A 235 -3.55 -0.96 13.33
N GLY A 236 -2.84 -1.95 12.80
CA GLY A 236 -3.31 -2.74 11.66
C GLY A 236 -3.35 -1.98 10.35
N CYS A 237 -2.38 -1.08 10.11
CA CYS A 237 -2.38 -0.24 8.92
C CYS A 237 -2.25 -1.02 7.60
N THR A 238 -1.87 -2.31 7.61
CA THR A 238 -1.79 -3.17 6.43
C THR A 238 -2.99 -4.12 6.26
N CYS A 239 -3.97 -4.07 7.18
CA CYS A 239 -5.14 -4.93 7.16
C CYS A 239 -6.18 -4.46 6.13
N GLU A 240 -6.90 -5.41 5.55
CA GLU A 240 -8.16 -5.13 4.88
C GLU A 240 -9.16 -4.54 5.89
N GLY A 241 -9.87 -3.48 5.50
CA GLY A 241 -10.82 -2.78 6.39
C GLY A 241 -10.19 -1.77 7.35
N PHE A 242 -8.88 -1.48 7.28
CA PHE A 242 -8.32 -0.31 7.95
C PHE A 242 -8.98 0.97 7.37
N LEU A 243 -9.66 1.81 8.17
CA LEU A 243 -9.63 1.92 9.64
C LEU A 243 -10.85 1.31 10.36
N ASP A 244 -11.99 1.15 9.70
CA ASP A 244 -13.27 0.79 10.34
C ASP A 244 -13.23 -0.57 11.06
N ALA A 245 -12.71 -1.61 10.40
CA ALA A 245 -12.73 -2.98 10.92
C ALA A 245 -11.78 -3.18 12.12
N VAL A 246 -10.75 -2.34 12.22
CA VAL A 246 -9.76 -2.41 13.30
C VAL A 246 -10.02 -1.38 14.40
N SER A 247 -11.04 -0.54 14.25
CA SER A 247 -11.43 0.45 15.26
C SER A 247 -12.40 -0.13 16.30
N PRO A 248 -12.43 0.40 17.53
CA PRO A 248 -11.59 1.50 18.07
C PRO A 248 -10.16 1.04 18.41
N LEU A 249 -9.15 1.84 18.02
CA LEU A 249 -7.73 1.45 18.04
C LEU A 249 -7.13 1.19 19.43
N TYR A 250 -7.68 1.81 20.48
CA TYR A 250 -7.14 1.76 21.85
C TYR A 250 -7.98 0.89 22.79
N VAL A 251 -8.67 -0.09 22.21
CA VAL A 251 -9.46 -1.08 22.93
C VAL A 251 -8.99 -2.46 22.50
N LYS A 252 -8.88 -3.38 23.47
CA LYS A 252 -8.59 -4.79 23.24
C LYS A 252 -9.49 -5.37 22.13
N LEU A 253 -8.92 -6.19 21.26
CA LEU A 253 -9.70 -6.97 20.29
C LEU A 253 -10.57 -8.01 21.02
N GLU A 254 -11.85 -8.07 20.67
CA GLU A 254 -12.74 -9.16 21.05
C GLU A 254 -12.40 -10.42 20.25
N GLU A 255 -12.70 -11.61 20.81
CA GLU A 255 -12.42 -12.90 20.14
C GLU A 255 -13.05 -13.00 18.75
N ALA A 256 -14.22 -12.40 18.56
CA ALA A 256 -14.92 -12.36 17.27
C ALA A 256 -14.17 -11.59 16.17
N GLN A 257 -13.18 -10.77 16.54
CA GLN A 257 -12.41 -9.93 15.61
C GLN A 257 -11.09 -10.56 15.16
N PHE A 258 -10.74 -11.73 15.70
CA PHE A 258 -9.61 -12.50 15.16
C PHE A 258 -10.03 -13.19 13.87
N PRO A 259 -9.13 -13.27 12.86
CA PRO A 259 -9.33 -14.16 11.73
C PRO A 259 -9.64 -15.55 12.26
N LYS A 260 -10.75 -16.14 11.83
CA LYS A 260 -11.00 -17.55 12.11
C LYS A 260 -9.85 -18.33 11.48
N GLU A 261 -9.23 -19.23 12.24
CA GLU A 261 -8.19 -20.12 11.70
C GLU A 261 -8.74 -20.76 10.41
N VAL A 262 -7.97 -20.62 9.31
CA VAL A 262 -8.27 -21.23 8.01
C VAL A 262 -7.87 -22.70 8.06
#